data_AF-A0A2P6QMV6-F1
#
_entry.id   AF-A0A2P6QMV6-F1
#
_cell.length_a   1.000
_cell.length_b   1.000
_cell.length_c   1.000
_cell.angle_alpha   90.00
_cell.angle_beta   90.00
_cell.angle_gamma   90.00
#
_symmetry.space_group_name_H-M   'P 1'
#
loop_
_entity.id
_entity.type
_entity.pdbx_description
1 polymer ?
#
loop_
_entity_poly.entity_id
_entity_poly.type
_entity_poly.pdbx_seq_one_letter_code
_entity_poly.pdbx_strand_id
1 'polypeptide(L)'
;MLSNISEMRMAASLLRLHFHDCFVNGCDASILLDLPDGEKSAFPNVNSARGFEVIDAIKSSVERAGLARCANFSNRLFNFEETGGPDSTLDSSMATDLQNLCPVTSDGNNTAALDRNSRDLFDNHYFQNLLTGKGLLGSDQLLFSSDLADTTSTKSLVQSYSSSSNLFLTDFANSMIKMGSISPLTGSAGEIRKNCRVVNS
;
A
#
# COMPACT_ATOMS: atom_id res chain seq x y z
N MET A 1 26.05 -8.50 2.39
CA MET A 1 25.16 -7.97 1.35
C MET A 1 24.53 -6.72 1.93
N LEU A 2 25.12 -5.55 1.66
CA LEU A 2 24.60 -4.27 2.12
C LEU A 2 23.49 -3.87 1.15
N SER A 3 22.25 -4.22 1.43
CA SER A 3 21.10 -3.66 0.72
C SER A 3 20.97 -2.20 1.13
N ASN A 4 21.09 -1.29 0.17
CA ASN A 4 20.93 0.12 0.43
C ASN A 4 19.46 0.37 0.81
N ILE A 5 19.17 0.77 2.04
CA ILE A 5 17.81 1.01 2.56
C ILE A 5 17.04 1.98 1.65
N SER A 6 17.75 2.88 0.96
CA SER A 6 17.17 3.77 -0.06
C SER A 6 16.56 3.03 -1.25
N GLU A 7 17.13 1.89 -1.67
CA GLU A 7 16.64 1.10 -2.80
C GLU A 7 15.38 0.30 -2.46
N MET A 8 15.30 -0.24 -1.25
CA MET A 8 14.13 -1.03 -0.82
C MET A 8 12.86 -0.15 -0.69
N ARG A 9 13.02 1.10 -0.25
CA ARG A 9 11.92 2.08 -0.19
C ARG A 9 11.44 2.55 -1.57
N MET A 10 12.33 2.58 -2.58
CA MET A 10 11.93 2.85 -3.97
C MET A 10 11.04 1.72 -4.51
N ALA A 11 11.34 0.47 -4.19
CA ALA A 11 10.57 -0.68 -4.66
C ALA A 11 9.10 -0.62 -4.22
N ALA A 12 8.84 -0.32 -2.94
CA ALA A 12 7.47 -0.20 -2.42
C ALA A 12 6.68 0.95 -3.09
N SER A 13 7.35 2.08 -3.39
CA SER A 13 6.72 3.22 -4.08
C SER A 13 6.37 2.90 -5.53
N LEU A 14 7.29 2.25 -6.26
CA LEU A 14 7.06 1.84 -7.64
C LEU A 14 5.97 0.76 -7.74
N LEU A 15 5.95 -0.17 -6.79
CA LEU A 15 4.89 -1.18 -6.67
C LEU A 15 3.51 -0.52 -6.50
N ARG A 16 3.42 0.48 -5.61
CA ARG A 16 2.18 1.26 -5.44
C ARG A 16 1.80 2.00 -6.72
N LEU A 17 2.74 2.69 -7.35
CA LEU A 17 2.48 3.43 -8.60
C LEU A 17 1.95 2.50 -9.70
N HIS A 18 2.56 1.31 -9.85
CA HIS A 18 2.14 0.31 -10.81
C HIS A 18 0.75 -0.27 -10.48
N PHE A 19 0.46 -0.52 -9.20
CA PHE A 19 -0.88 -0.92 -8.78
C PHE A 19 -1.92 0.14 -9.16
N HIS A 20 -1.66 1.41 -8.85
CA HIS A 20 -2.60 2.49 -9.14
C HIS A 20 -2.78 2.74 -10.65
N ASP A 21 -1.74 2.51 -11.46
CA ASP A 21 -1.84 2.52 -12.93
C ASP A 21 -2.77 1.41 -13.41
N CYS A 22 -2.42 0.16 -13.11
CA CYS A 22 -3.14 -1.01 -13.61
C CYS A 22 -4.61 -1.09 -13.19
N PHE A 23 -4.98 -0.50 -12.05
CA PHE A 23 -6.35 -0.55 -11.52
C PHE A 23 -7.29 0.47 -12.18
N VAL A 24 -6.76 1.48 -12.87
CA VAL A 24 -7.55 2.50 -13.56
C VAL A 24 -7.32 2.35 -15.06
N ASN A 25 -8.33 1.83 -15.77
CA ASN A 25 -8.30 1.60 -17.23
C ASN A 25 -7.20 0.65 -17.77
N GLY A 26 -6.37 0.07 -16.92
CA GLY A 26 -5.34 -0.91 -17.29
C GLY A 26 -3.93 -0.35 -17.16
N CYS A 27 -2.91 -1.17 -17.42
CA CYS A 27 -1.51 -0.78 -17.24
C CYS A 27 -1.00 0.01 -18.46
N ASP A 28 -1.48 1.24 -18.66
CA ASP A 28 -1.17 2.08 -19.83
C ASP A 28 -0.35 3.34 -19.50
N ALA A 29 0.12 3.47 -18.25
CA ALA A 29 0.84 4.61 -17.73
C ALA A 29 0.03 5.92 -17.74
N SER A 30 -1.30 5.86 -17.80
CA SER A 30 -2.22 7.01 -17.71
C SER A 30 -1.98 7.83 -16.45
N ILE A 31 -1.66 7.17 -15.32
CA ILE A 31 -1.31 7.82 -14.06
C ILE A 31 -0.09 8.76 -14.16
N LEU A 32 0.75 8.60 -15.19
CA LEU A 32 1.95 9.41 -15.38
C LEU A 32 1.68 10.72 -16.14
N LEU A 33 0.50 10.91 -16.74
CA LEU A 33 0.15 12.14 -17.48
C LEU A 33 -0.12 13.34 -16.55
N ASP A 34 0.40 14.52 -16.91
CA ASP A 34 0.11 15.78 -16.22
C ASP A 34 -1.12 16.44 -16.85
N LEU A 35 -2.31 16.03 -16.43
CA LEU A 35 -3.59 16.61 -16.86
C LEU A 35 -4.28 17.33 -15.67
N PRO A 36 -4.97 18.47 -15.90
CA PRO A 36 -5.70 19.18 -14.85
C PRO A 36 -6.68 18.30 -14.07
N ASP A 37 -7.39 17.41 -14.76
CA ASP A 37 -8.33 16.43 -14.21
C ASP A 37 -7.81 14.98 -14.35
N GLY A 38 -6.48 14.81 -14.35
CA GLY A 38 -5.84 13.51 -14.50
C GLY A 38 -5.83 12.67 -13.22
N GLU A 39 -5.50 11.39 -13.34
CA GLU A 39 -5.45 10.45 -12.21
C GLU A 39 -4.51 10.91 -11.08
N LYS A 40 -3.52 11.76 -11.38
CA LYS A 40 -2.63 12.37 -10.39
C LYS A 40 -3.32 13.28 -9.39
N SER A 41 -4.41 13.94 -9.78
CA SER A 41 -5.19 14.83 -8.91
C SER A 41 -6.35 14.10 -8.22
N ALA A 42 -6.51 12.79 -8.46
CA ALA A 42 -7.45 11.96 -7.72
C ALA A 42 -7.00 11.84 -6.25
N PHE A 43 -7.94 11.89 -5.31
CA PHE A 43 -7.68 11.81 -3.86
C PHE A 43 -6.64 10.73 -3.44
N PRO A 44 -6.63 9.51 -4.01
CA PRO A 44 -5.63 8.49 -3.66
C PRO A 44 -4.19 8.80 -4.11
N ASN A 45 -4.02 9.74 -5.05
CA ASN A 45 -2.79 10.03 -5.79
C ASN A 45 -2.29 11.47 -5.59
N VAL A 46 -3.13 12.37 -5.05
CA VAL A 46 -2.77 13.76 -4.74
C VAL A 46 -1.52 13.78 -3.85
N ASN A 47 -0.50 14.53 -4.27
CA ASN A 47 0.84 14.62 -3.64
C ASN A 47 1.71 13.36 -3.74
N SER A 48 1.32 12.35 -4.54
CA SER A 48 2.09 11.11 -4.75
C SER A 48 2.66 10.95 -6.18
N ALA A 49 2.25 11.76 -7.17
CA ALA A 49 2.53 11.50 -8.60
C ALA A 49 2.98 12.71 -9.51
N ARG A 50 3.39 13.88 -8.99
CA ARG A 50 3.62 15.14 -9.78
C ARG A 50 5.03 15.37 -10.35
N GLY A 51 5.12 16.00 -11.52
CA GLY A 51 6.28 16.29 -12.39
C GLY A 51 7.34 17.32 -11.91
N PHE A 52 8.65 17.01 -11.92
CA PHE A 52 9.84 17.81 -11.45
C PHE A 52 9.89 18.01 -9.93
N GLU A 53 8.73 18.22 -9.33
CA GLU A 53 8.44 17.78 -7.98
C GLU A 53 8.68 16.26 -7.84
N VAL A 54 8.76 15.46 -8.92
CA VAL A 54 8.99 14.00 -8.92
C VAL A 54 10.24 13.59 -8.15
N ILE A 55 11.35 14.33 -8.19
CA ILE A 55 12.54 13.87 -7.44
C ILE A 55 12.33 14.07 -5.95
N ASP A 56 11.79 15.23 -5.54
CA ASP A 56 11.44 15.51 -4.15
C ASP A 56 10.21 14.72 -3.69
N ALA A 57 9.30 14.37 -4.61
CA ALA A 57 8.10 13.58 -4.38
C ALA A 57 8.43 12.10 -4.37
N ILE A 58 9.30 11.58 -5.25
CA ILE A 58 9.88 10.24 -5.15
C ILE A 58 10.68 10.18 -3.86
N LYS A 59 11.54 11.15 -3.56
CA LYS A 59 12.26 11.19 -2.29
C LYS A 59 11.30 11.17 -1.10
N SER A 60 10.25 11.99 -1.12
CA SER A 60 9.27 12.04 -0.03
C SER A 60 8.35 10.81 0.01
N SER A 61 8.06 10.19 -1.13
CA SER A 61 7.29 8.94 -1.25
C SER A 61 8.12 7.74 -0.86
N VAL A 62 9.43 7.76 -1.14
CA VAL A 62 10.45 6.83 -0.64
C VAL A 62 10.57 6.98 0.88
N GLU A 63 10.66 8.21 1.39
CA GLU A 63 10.68 8.49 2.83
C GLU A 63 9.37 8.07 3.53
N ARG A 64 8.23 8.11 2.82
CA ARG A 64 6.92 7.62 3.29
C ARG A 64 6.59 6.19 2.88
N ALA A 65 7.46 5.50 2.15
CA ALA A 65 7.18 4.16 1.66
C ALA A 65 7.09 3.19 2.83
N GLY A 66 6.10 2.30 2.81
CA GLY A 66 5.81 1.43 3.95
C GLY A 66 5.28 2.18 5.18
N LEU A 67 4.86 3.44 5.05
CA LEU A 67 4.16 4.20 6.09
C LEU A 67 2.71 4.49 5.69
N ALA A 68 1.82 4.55 6.67
CA ALA A 68 0.47 5.07 6.53
C ALA A 68 0.27 6.25 7.48
N ARG A 69 -0.53 7.24 7.05
CA ARG A 69 -0.90 8.38 7.89
C ARG A 69 -2.01 7.98 8.86
N CYS A 70 -2.07 8.61 10.03
CA CYS A 70 -3.14 8.39 11.01
C CYS A 70 -4.52 8.52 10.38
N ALA A 71 -4.72 9.46 9.44
CA ALA A 71 -5.98 9.62 8.71
C ALA A 71 -6.48 8.34 8.00
N ASN A 72 -5.58 7.38 7.71
CA ASN A 72 -5.92 6.12 7.05
C ASN A 72 -6.33 4.99 8.02
N PHE A 73 -6.08 5.11 9.33
CA PHE A 73 -6.33 4.03 10.30
C PHE A 73 -6.87 4.49 11.66
N SER A 74 -6.94 5.79 11.95
CA SER A 74 -7.35 6.32 13.25
C SER A 74 -8.80 6.00 13.59
N ASN A 75 -9.63 5.67 12.60
CA ASN A 75 -11.00 5.18 12.81
C ASN A 75 -11.04 3.91 13.68
N ARG A 76 -9.94 3.16 13.75
CA ARG A 76 -9.82 1.92 14.55
C ARG A 76 -9.43 2.16 16.00
N LEU A 77 -9.08 3.39 16.40
CA LEU A 77 -8.33 3.60 17.65
C LEU A 77 -9.20 3.98 18.85
N PHE A 78 -10.37 4.60 18.68
CA PHE A 78 -11.11 5.18 19.81
C PHE A 78 -12.58 4.79 19.88
N ASN A 79 -13.27 4.73 18.73
CA ASN A 79 -14.69 4.38 18.67
C ASN A 79 -14.97 3.62 17.38
N PHE A 80 -14.40 2.42 17.28
CA PHE A 80 -14.59 1.56 16.12
C PHE A 80 -16.02 0.99 16.15
N GLU A 81 -16.76 1.18 15.06
CA GLU A 81 -18.15 0.69 14.92
C GLU A 81 -19.06 1.03 16.10
N GLU A 82 -18.92 2.24 16.65
CA GLU A 82 -19.75 2.75 17.76
C GLU A 82 -19.65 1.93 19.06
N THR A 83 -18.61 1.11 19.21
CA THR A 83 -18.38 0.28 20.41
C THR A 83 -17.92 1.07 21.64
N GLY A 84 -17.52 2.34 21.46
CA GLY A 84 -16.89 3.16 22.50
C GLY A 84 -15.43 2.78 22.80
N GLY A 85 -14.82 1.92 22.00
CA GLY A 85 -13.43 1.47 22.16
C GLY A 85 -12.69 1.28 20.83
N PRO A 86 -11.40 0.87 20.89
CA PRO A 86 -10.65 0.49 19.70
C PRO A 86 -11.24 -0.77 19.05
N ASP A 87 -10.89 -0.96 17.78
CA ASP A 87 -11.17 -2.20 17.04
C ASP A 87 -10.64 -3.42 17.83
N SER A 88 -11.53 -4.36 18.15
CA SER A 88 -11.23 -5.54 18.96
C SER A 88 -10.25 -6.51 18.28
N THR A 89 -10.05 -6.38 16.98
CA THR A 89 -9.10 -7.19 16.19
C THR A 89 -7.68 -6.61 16.19
N LEU A 90 -7.49 -5.40 16.72
CA LEU A 90 -6.19 -4.75 16.86
C LEU A 90 -5.53 -5.16 18.18
N ASP A 91 -4.26 -5.57 18.13
CA ASP A 91 -3.46 -5.90 19.31
C ASP A 91 -3.47 -4.75 20.32
N SER A 92 -3.82 -5.05 21.58
CA SER A 92 -4.04 -4.03 22.63
C SER A 92 -2.81 -3.14 22.91
N SER A 93 -1.60 -3.71 22.83
CA SER A 93 -0.35 -2.95 22.99
C SER A 93 -0.13 -2.02 21.80
N MET A 94 -0.31 -2.54 20.59
CA MET A 94 -0.25 -1.73 19.36
C MET A 94 -1.33 -0.64 19.34
N ALA A 95 -2.56 -0.92 19.79
CA ALA A 95 -3.62 0.07 19.90
C ALA A 95 -3.20 1.23 20.81
N THR A 96 -2.62 0.92 21.98
CA THR A 96 -2.12 1.93 22.92
C THR A 96 -1.01 2.78 22.30
N ASP A 97 -0.05 2.16 21.63
CA ASP A 97 1.02 2.88 20.93
C ASP A 97 0.47 3.82 19.84
N LEU A 98 -0.50 3.33 19.06
CA LEU A 98 -1.11 4.10 17.97
C LEU A 98 -2.02 5.22 18.49
N GLN A 99 -2.73 5.04 19.59
CA GLN A 99 -3.51 6.10 20.24
C GLN A 99 -2.61 7.26 20.70
N ASN A 100 -1.43 6.94 21.24
CA ASN A 100 -0.44 7.95 21.63
C ASN A 100 0.16 8.68 20.42
N LEU A 101 0.38 7.95 19.32
CA LEU A 101 0.88 8.52 18.06
C LEU A 101 -0.19 9.37 17.34
N CYS A 102 -1.44 8.94 17.40
CA CYS A 102 -2.57 9.50 16.68
C CYS A 102 -3.68 9.91 17.67
N PRO A 103 -3.47 10.93 18.52
CA PRO A 103 -4.51 11.39 19.43
C PRO A 103 -5.72 11.93 18.64
N VAL A 104 -6.92 11.91 19.24
CA VAL A 104 -8.17 12.40 18.62
C VAL A 104 -8.05 13.84 18.09
N THR A 105 -7.19 14.65 18.71
CA THR A 105 -6.93 16.05 18.33
C THR A 105 -5.86 16.21 17.25
N SER A 106 -5.29 15.13 16.72
CA SER A 106 -4.28 15.16 15.67
C SER A 106 -4.87 15.63 14.34
N ASP A 107 -4.06 16.32 13.54
CA ASP A 107 -4.35 16.68 12.14
C ASP A 107 -4.31 15.48 11.18
N GLY A 108 -4.02 14.28 11.69
CA GLY A 108 -3.94 13.04 10.93
C GLY A 108 -2.66 12.89 10.11
N ASN A 109 -1.67 13.78 10.26
CA ASN A 109 -0.43 13.77 9.47
C ASN A 109 0.66 12.85 10.01
N ASN A 110 0.61 12.49 11.30
CA ASN A 110 1.53 11.52 11.88
C ASN A 110 1.45 10.19 11.13
N THR A 111 2.58 9.47 11.05
CA THR A 111 2.68 8.24 10.27
C THR A 111 3.15 7.06 11.10
N ALA A 112 2.61 5.88 10.83
CA ALA A 112 3.05 4.59 11.38
C ALA A 112 3.50 3.66 10.25
N ALA A 113 4.38 2.71 10.55
CA ALA A 113 4.81 1.70 9.57
C ALA A 113 3.70 0.67 9.31
N LEU A 114 3.43 0.40 8.03
CA LEU A 114 2.50 -0.65 7.57
C LEU A 114 2.97 -2.04 8.02
N ASP A 115 4.29 -2.27 7.99
CA ASP A 115 4.92 -3.46 8.56
C ASP A 115 5.80 -3.07 9.75
N ARG A 116 5.25 -3.19 10.97
CA ARG A 116 5.98 -2.89 12.19
C ARG A 116 7.08 -3.94 12.38
N ASN A 117 8.31 -3.50 12.69
CA ASN A 117 9.51 -4.34 12.85
C ASN A 117 10.11 -4.93 11.56
N SER A 118 9.43 -4.83 10.41
CA SER A 118 10.02 -5.21 9.10
C SER A 118 9.80 -4.18 7.98
N ARG A 119 9.56 -2.91 8.34
CA ARG A 119 9.20 -1.82 7.40
C ARG A 119 9.99 -1.79 6.09
N ASP A 120 11.31 -1.93 6.18
CA ASP A 120 12.20 -1.75 5.03
C ASP A 120 12.52 -3.07 4.29
N LEU A 121 11.93 -4.21 4.71
CA LEU A 121 12.15 -5.52 4.10
C LEU A 121 10.90 -5.99 3.35
N PHE A 122 11.10 -6.63 2.20
CA PHE A 122 10.04 -7.31 1.47
C PHE A 122 10.08 -8.79 1.83
N ASP A 123 9.34 -9.16 2.88
CA ASP A 123 9.28 -10.51 3.42
C ASP A 123 7.84 -10.87 3.82
N ASN A 124 7.67 -12.00 4.51
CA ASN A 124 6.37 -12.46 4.95
C ASN A 124 5.98 -11.98 6.36
N HIS A 125 6.72 -11.05 6.97
CA HIS A 125 6.44 -10.52 8.31
C HIS A 125 5.09 -9.78 8.35
N TYR A 126 4.70 -9.12 7.26
CA TYR A 126 3.34 -8.60 7.06
C TYR A 126 2.25 -9.63 7.44
N PHE A 127 2.34 -10.87 6.94
CA PHE A 127 1.36 -11.92 7.25
C PHE A 127 1.46 -12.41 8.70
N GLN A 128 2.66 -12.41 9.28
CA GLN A 128 2.86 -12.74 10.69
C GLN A 128 2.22 -11.69 11.62
N ASN A 129 2.25 -10.42 11.23
CA ASN A 129 1.54 -9.35 11.94
C ASN A 129 0.02 -9.59 11.94
N LEU A 130 -0.57 -9.99 10.80
CA LEU A 130 -2.02 -10.25 10.72
C LEU A 130 -2.47 -11.35 11.68
N LEU A 131 -1.66 -12.41 11.85
CA LEU A 131 -1.96 -13.50 12.79
C LEU A 131 -2.02 -13.05 14.26
N THR A 132 -1.34 -11.94 14.59
CA THR A 132 -1.23 -11.42 15.95
C THR A 132 -2.02 -10.13 16.17
N GLY A 133 -2.94 -9.80 15.25
CA GLY A 133 -3.77 -8.59 15.35
C GLY A 133 -3.00 -7.29 15.10
N LYS A 134 -1.83 -7.36 14.45
CA LYS A 134 -0.93 -6.21 14.24
C LYS A 134 -1.00 -5.63 12.83
N GLY A 135 -2.03 -5.95 12.06
CA GLY A 135 -2.33 -5.25 10.80
C GLY A 135 -2.70 -3.79 11.08
N LEU A 136 -1.98 -2.84 10.47
CA LEU A 136 -2.19 -1.41 10.71
C LEU A 136 -3.55 -0.94 10.16
N LEU A 137 -3.81 -1.22 8.87
CA LEU A 137 -5.06 -0.85 8.23
C LEU A 137 -6.15 -1.87 8.56
N GLY A 138 -7.40 -1.41 8.68
CA GLY A 138 -8.53 -2.31 8.89
C GLY A 138 -8.70 -3.28 7.74
N SER A 139 -8.52 -2.80 6.50
CA SER A 139 -8.54 -3.63 5.29
C SER A 139 -7.53 -4.76 5.32
N ASP A 140 -6.36 -4.55 5.93
CA ASP A 140 -5.33 -5.58 6.07
C ASP A 140 -5.76 -6.63 7.11
N GLN A 141 -6.20 -6.17 8.29
CA GLN A 141 -6.57 -7.08 9.37
C GLN A 141 -7.77 -7.96 9.00
N LEU A 142 -8.71 -7.44 8.20
CA LEU A 142 -9.86 -8.20 7.67
C LEU A 142 -9.47 -9.43 6.84
N LEU A 143 -8.27 -9.47 6.24
CA LEU A 143 -7.79 -10.65 5.51
C LEU A 143 -7.70 -11.90 6.40
N PHE A 144 -7.58 -11.72 7.72
CA PHE A 144 -7.45 -12.80 8.70
C PHE A 144 -8.58 -12.81 9.75
N SER A 145 -9.07 -11.64 10.19
CA SER A 145 -10.00 -11.53 11.32
C SER A 145 -11.49 -11.55 10.96
N SER A 146 -11.86 -11.42 9.68
CA SER A 146 -13.27 -11.41 9.28
C SER A 146 -13.85 -12.82 9.11
N ASP A 147 -15.13 -13.00 9.41
CA ASP A 147 -15.84 -14.26 9.11
C ASP A 147 -15.86 -14.54 7.59
N LEU A 148 -15.84 -13.48 6.77
CA LEU A 148 -15.71 -13.59 5.32
C LEU A 148 -14.37 -14.22 4.90
N ALA A 149 -13.29 -13.98 5.65
CA ALA A 149 -11.96 -14.54 5.36
C ALA A 149 -11.92 -16.07 5.45
N ASP A 150 -12.77 -16.68 6.28
CA ASP A 150 -12.95 -18.13 6.34
C ASP A 150 -13.66 -18.66 5.07
N THR A 151 -14.61 -17.90 4.54
CA THR A 151 -15.37 -18.28 3.32
C THR A 151 -14.62 -18.03 2.02
N THR A 152 -13.73 -17.04 1.98
CA THR A 152 -12.95 -16.64 0.79
C THR A 152 -11.52 -17.21 0.78
N SER A 153 -11.23 -18.18 1.65
CA SER A 153 -9.92 -18.83 1.84
C SER A 153 -8.73 -17.90 2.15
N THR A 154 -8.95 -16.60 2.37
CA THR A 154 -7.88 -15.63 2.62
C THR A 154 -7.14 -15.93 3.92
N LYS A 155 -7.84 -16.43 4.94
CA LYS A 155 -7.21 -16.83 6.21
C LYS A 155 -6.18 -17.94 6.03
N SER A 156 -6.51 -18.95 5.22
CA SER A 156 -5.59 -20.05 4.90
C SER A 156 -4.37 -19.59 4.08
N LEU A 157 -4.57 -18.60 3.19
CA LEU A 157 -3.46 -17.98 2.46
C LEU A 157 -2.56 -17.17 3.38
N VAL A 158 -3.13 -16.34 4.27
CA VAL A 158 -2.37 -15.59 5.28
C VAL A 158 -1.53 -16.55 6.15
N GLN A 159 -2.13 -17.64 6.63
CA GLN A 159 -1.41 -18.67 7.39
C GLN A 159 -0.28 -19.32 6.57
N SER A 160 -0.54 -19.67 5.31
CA SER A 160 0.46 -20.28 4.43
C SER A 160 1.62 -19.33 4.13
N TYR A 161 1.34 -18.06 3.83
CA TYR A 161 2.36 -17.05 3.57
C TYR A 161 3.15 -16.70 4.84
N SER A 162 2.50 -16.60 5.99
CA SER A 162 3.19 -16.35 7.28
C SER A 162 4.21 -17.43 7.64
N SER A 163 3.98 -18.69 7.21
CA SER A 163 4.84 -19.84 7.48
C SER A 163 5.86 -20.12 6.36
N SER A 164 5.62 -19.62 5.13
CA SER A 164 6.50 -19.86 3.99
C SER A 164 6.74 -18.58 3.18
N SER A 165 7.89 -17.96 3.42
CA SER A 165 8.37 -16.82 2.63
C SER A 165 8.53 -17.16 1.15
N ASN A 166 8.98 -18.38 0.82
CA ASN A 166 9.13 -18.81 -0.58
C ASN A 166 7.79 -18.88 -1.32
N LEU A 167 6.75 -19.42 -0.66
CA LEU A 167 5.42 -19.50 -1.24
C LEU A 167 4.84 -18.10 -1.47
N PHE A 168 4.97 -17.22 -0.46
CA PHE A 168 4.58 -15.81 -0.59
C PHE A 168 5.27 -15.14 -1.78
N LEU A 169 6.60 -15.21 -1.87
CA LEU A 169 7.36 -14.54 -2.93
C LEU A 169 7.00 -15.09 -4.32
N THR A 170 6.76 -16.40 -4.43
CA THR A 170 6.36 -17.05 -5.68
C THR A 170 4.98 -16.57 -6.14
N ASP A 171 4.00 -16.60 -5.25
CA ASP A 171 2.64 -16.17 -5.58
C ASP A 171 2.55 -14.66 -5.79
N PHE A 172 3.34 -13.88 -5.04
CA PHE A 172 3.48 -12.45 -5.25
C PHE A 172 3.99 -12.16 -6.66
N ALA A 173 5.09 -12.80 -7.09
CA ALA A 173 5.62 -12.62 -8.44
C ALA A 173 4.59 -12.99 -9.53
N ASN A 174 3.88 -14.11 -9.36
CA ASN A 174 2.82 -14.53 -10.28
C ASN A 174 1.66 -13.52 -10.33
N SER A 175 1.29 -12.95 -9.19
CA SER A 175 0.24 -11.94 -9.07
C SER A 175 0.65 -10.63 -9.75
N MET A 176 1.92 -10.23 -9.61
CA MET A 176 2.47 -9.06 -10.28
C MET A 176 2.48 -9.21 -11.81
N ILE A 177 2.81 -10.39 -12.33
CA ILE A 177 2.72 -10.68 -13.78
C ILE A 177 1.27 -10.57 -14.27
N LYS A 178 0.31 -11.13 -13.54
CA LYS A 178 -1.12 -11.04 -13.87
C LYS A 178 -1.61 -9.60 -13.83
N MET A 179 -1.24 -8.84 -12.80
CA MET A 179 -1.61 -7.43 -12.67
C MET A 179 -1.05 -6.60 -13.83
N GLY A 180 0.23 -6.79 -14.16
CA GLY A 180 0.86 -6.13 -15.32
C GLY A 180 0.27 -6.53 -16.69
N SER A 181 -0.58 -7.56 -16.73
CA SER A 181 -1.28 -8.02 -17.92
C SER A 181 -2.72 -7.49 -18.02
N ILE A 182 -3.15 -6.59 -17.12
CA ILE A 182 -4.49 -6.00 -17.14
C ILE A 182 -4.57 -4.98 -18.28
N SER A 183 -5.42 -5.29 -19.27
CA SER A 183 -5.83 -4.41 -20.37
C SER A 183 -4.70 -3.61 -21.03
N PRO A 184 -3.56 -4.22 -21.44
CA PRO A 184 -2.48 -3.48 -22.04
C PRO A 184 -2.87 -2.93 -23.42
N LEU A 185 -2.44 -1.71 -23.73
CA LEU A 185 -2.45 -1.19 -25.09
C LEU A 185 -1.37 -1.90 -25.91
N THR A 186 -1.78 -2.55 -27.01
CA THR A 186 -0.89 -3.38 -27.84
C THR A 186 -1.03 -3.06 -29.33
N GLY A 187 -0.05 -3.48 -30.13
CA GLY A 187 -0.03 -3.24 -31.57
C GLY A 187 0.07 -1.75 -31.89
N SER A 188 -0.93 -1.22 -32.61
CA SER A 188 -1.03 0.20 -32.96
C SER A 188 -1.93 1.00 -32.00
N ALA A 189 -2.44 0.39 -30.92
CA ALA A 189 -3.21 1.10 -29.91
C ALA A 189 -2.26 1.82 -28.94
N GLY A 190 -2.52 3.11 -28.68
CA GLY A 190 -1.67 3.96 -27.85
C GLY A 190 -0.41 4.45 -28.57
N GLU A 191 0.61 4.80 -27.79
CA GLU A 191 1.88 5.31 -28.30
C GLU A 191 3.06 4.99 -27.38
N ILE A 192 4.27 5.02 -27.93
CA ILE A 192 5.49 5.01 -27.13
C ILE A 192 5.87 6.47 -26.84
N ARG A 193 5.57 6.92 -25.62
CA ARG A 193 5.84 8.29 -25.20
C ARG A 193 7.33 8.56 -25.03
N LYS A 194 7.82 9.65 -25.65
CA LYS A 194 9.19 10.15 -25.43
C LYS A 194 9.33 10.81 -24.05
N ASN A 195 8.23 11.28 -23.50
CA ASN A 195 8.13 11.84 -22.16
C ASN A 195 6.86 11.29 -21.49
N CYS A 196 7.01 10.54 -20.40
CA CYS A 196 5.90 9.90 -19.71
C CYS A 196 4.84 10.86 -19.12
N ARG A 197 5.03 12.17 -19.23
CA ARG A 197 4.10 13.18 -18.68
C ARG A 197 3.17 13.81 -19.69
N VAL A 198 3.47 13.68 -20.97
CA VAL A 198 2.72 14.33 -22.05
C VAL A 198 2.50 13.35 -23.18
N VAL A 199 1.38 13.50 -23.88
CA VAL A 199 1.12 12.80 -25.14
C VAL A 199 2.09 13.35 -26.19
N ASN A 200 2.62 12.51 -27.08
CA ASN A 200 3.50 13.01 -28.14
C ASN A 200 2.72 13.94 -29.09
N SER A 201 3.43 14.93 -29.63
CA SER A 201 2.96 15.84 -30.68
C SER A 201 3.68 15.61 -32.00
#